data_AF-A0A7V9F5C2-F1
#
_entry.id   AF-A0A7V9F5C2-F1
#
_cell.length_a   1.000
_cell.length_b   1.000
_cell.length_c   1.000
_cell.angle_alpha   90.00
_cell.angle_beta   90.00
_cell.angle_gamma   90.00
#
_symmetry.space_group_name_H-M   'P 1'
#
loop_
_entity.id
_entity.type
_entity.pdbx_description
1 polymer ?
#
loop_
_entity_poly.entity_id
_entity_poly.type
_entity_poly.pdbx_seq_one_letter_code
_entity_poly.pdbx_strand_id
1 'polypeptide(L)'
;MPLIRLLAATVTAMALALPAASVATASPAVEARRTRDIDARIVNITDTKLQLRAHVKGEYANKPTHLLRKTCKRCEFRQVAKKRTDATGHVRYRVGAPNTGRWYYKVRTPGTKRFRASFSPTFYTYRL
;
A
#
# COMPACT_ATOMS: atom_id res chain seq x y z
N MET A 1 -18.21 38.87 -81.50
CA MET A 1 -19.59 38.99 -80.97
C MET A 1 -19.76 37.95 -79.86
N PRO A 2 -19.82 38.38 -78.59
CA PRO A 2 -19.97 37.49 -77.43
C PRO A 2 -21.44 37.17 -77.17
N LEU A 3 -21.76 35.93 -76.81
CA LEU A 3 -23.11 35.54 -76.40
C LEU A 3 -23.12 35.10 -74.94
N ILE A 4 -23.96 35.80 -74.20
CA ILE A 4 -24.31 35.74 -72.79
C ILE A 4 -24.83 34.34 -72.39
N ARG A 5 -24.53 33.89 -71.17
CA ARG A 5 -25.53 33.34 -70.23
C ARG A 5 -24.98 33.13 -68.82
N LEU A 6 -25.56 33.88 -67.87
CA LEU A 6 -25.57 33.58 -66.44
C LEU A 6 -26.16 32.18 -66.19
N LEU A 7 -25.60 31.47 -65.21
CA LEU A 7 -26.37 30.57 -64.35
C LEU A 7 -25.66 30.42 -63.01
N ALA A 8 -26.33 30.92 -61.98
CA ALA A 8 -26.00 30.72 -60.58
C ALA A 8 -26.29 29.26 -60.19
N ALA A 9 -25.38 28.63 -59.47
CA ALA A 9 -25.60 27.33 -58.83
C ALA A 9 -25.02 27.37 -57.41
N THR A 10 -25.85 27.79 -56.46
CA THR A 10 -25.68 27.58 -55.02
C THR A 10 -26.24 26.20 -54.66
N VAL A 11 -25.41 25.25 -54.21
CA VAL A 11 -25.88 24.14 -53.35
C VAL A 11 -24.76 23.73 -52.36
N THR A 12 -24.86 24.31 -51.17
CA THR A 12 -24.83 23.68 -49.84
C THR A 12 -23.88 22.51 -49.58
N ALA A 13 -22.79 22.80 -48.85
CA ALA A 13 -21.96 21.81 -48.18
C ALA A 13 -22.74 21.14 -47.03
N MET A 14 -23.11 19.87 -47.20
CA MET A 14 -23.59 19.02 -46.11
C MET A 14 -22.39 18.39 -45.41
N ALA A 15 -21.93 19.02 -44.33
CA ALA A 15 -21.03 18.40 -43.38
C ALA A 15 -21.79 17.30 -42.61
N LEU A 16 -21.53 16.04 -42.95
CA LEU A 16 -21.94 14.89 -42.14
C LEU A 16 -21.20 14.98 -40.80
N ALA A 17 -21.89 15.51 -39.78
CA ALA A 17 -21.48 15.37 -38.40
C ALA A 17 -21.63 13.89 -38.00
N LEU A 18 -20.52 13.14 -38.06
CA LEU A 18 -20.47 11.84 -37.41
C LEU A 18 -20.61 12.05 -35.90
N PRO A 19 -21.57 11.40 -35.21
CA PRO A 19 -21.54 11.36 -33.76
C PRO A 19 -20.28 10.60 -33.34
N ALA A 20 -19.35 11.30 -32.69
CA ALA A 20 -18.21 10.69 -32.04
C ALA A 20 -18.74 9.73 -30.96
N ALA A 21 -18.76 8.44 -31.27
CA ALA A 21 -19.04 7.40 -30.30
C ALA A 21 -18.00 7.54 -29.18
N SER A 22 -18.42 8.07 -28.03
CA SER A 22 -17.62 8.05 -26.82
C SER A 22 -17.45 6.59 -26.42
N VAL A 23 -16.32 6.00 -26.83
CA VAL A 23 -15.83 4.74 -26.27
C VAL A 23 -15.55 5.00 -24.80
N ALA A 24 -16.56 4.73 -23.97
CA ALA A 24 -16.42 4.65 -22.53
C ALA A 24 -15.30 3.63 -22.27
N THR A 25 -14.11 4.15 -21.97
CA THR A 25 -12.95 3.33 -21.63
C THR A 25 -13.28 2.69 -20.30
N ALA A 26 -13.79 1.46 -20.34
CA ALA A 26 -14.03 0.65 -19.16
C ALA A 26 -12.70 0.57 -18.41
N SER A 27 -12.58 1.32 -17.31
CA SER A 27 -11.42 1.24 -16.43
C SER A 27 -11.30 -0.21 -16.00
N PRO A 28 -10.16 -0.89 -16.23
CA PRO A 28 -10.01 -2.26 -15.78
C PRO A 28 -10.24 -2.28 -14.28
N ALA A 29 -11.20 -3.09 -13.83
CA ALA A 29 -11.44 -3.33 -12.42
C ALA A 29 -10.10 -3.78 -11.80
N VAL A 30 -9.52 -2.92 -10.96
CA VAL A 30 -8.26 -3.22 -10.28
C VAL A 30 -8.53 -4.39 -9.36
N GLU A 31 -8.11 -5.58 -9.76
CA GLU A 31 -8.23 -6.78 -8.94
C GLU A 31 -7.65 -6.48 -7.54
N ALA A 32 -8.47 -6.71 -6.51
CA ALA A 32 -8.14 -6.32 -5.15
C ALA A 32 -6.88 -7.08 -4.69
N ARG A 33 -5.73 -6.38 -4.66
CA ARG A 33 -4.44 -6.98 -4.28
C ARG A 33 -4.56 -7.65 -2.92
N ARG A 34 -4.07 -8.89 -2.80
CA ARG A 34 -4.17 -9.68 -1.57
C ARG A 34 -3.31 -9.08 -0.44
N THR A 35 -3.73 -9.24 0.80
CA THR A 35 -2.89 -8.98 1.99
C THR A 35 -2.07 -10.23 2.32
N ARG A 36 -0.90 -10.01 2.92
CA ARG A 36 -0.12 -11.07 3.56
C ARG A 36 -0.57 -11.21 5.01
N ASP A 37 -0.59 -12.45 5.46
CA ASP A 37 -0.76 -12.75 6.88
C ASP A 37 0.58 -12.61 7.61
N ILE A 38 0.56 -11.92 8.75
CA ILE A 38 1.73 -11.62 9.58
C ILE A 38 1.38 -12.02 11.01
N ASP A 39 1.89 -13.18 11.43
CA ASP A 39 1.86 -13.59 12.81
C ASP A 39 2.96 -12.85 13.58
N ALA A 40 2.61 -12.24 14.71
CA ALA A 40 3.56 -11.47 15.49
C ALA A 40 3.22 -11.56 16.98
N ARG A 41 4.26 -11.50 17.82
CA ARG A 41 4.11 -11.44 19.27
C ARG A 41 5.29 -10.73 19.91
N ILE A 42 5.04 -10.12 21.06
CA ILE A 42 6.10 -9.62 21.94
C ILE A 42 6.50 -10.74 22.90
N VAL A 43 7.80 -10.92 23.08
CA VAL A 43 8.38 -11.84 24.06
C VAL A 43 9.40 -11.10 24.92
N ASN A 44 9.51 -11.49 26.18
CA ASN A 44 10.59 -11.08 27.06
C ASN A 44 11.82 -11.93 26.74
N ILE A 45 12.95 -11.29 26.44
CA ILE A 45 14.24 -11.99 26.33
C ILE A 45 14.92 -12.06 27.70
N THR A 46 14.87 -10.93 28.42
CA THR A 46 15.33 -10.78 29.81
C THR A 46 14.33 -9.87 30.52
N ASP A 47 14.49 -9.70 31.84
CA ASP A 47 13.59 -8.86 32.66
C ASP A 47 13.45 -7.42 32.14
N THR A 48 14.47 -6.92 31.43
CA THR A 48 14.54 -5.56 30.91
C THR A 48 14.49 -5.45 29.39
N LYS A 49 14.49 -6.57 28.65
CA LYS A 49 14.61 -6.56 27.18
C LYS A 49 13.43 -7.24 26.52
N LEU A 50 12.64 -6.44 25.79
CA LEU A 50 11.51 -6.91 24.99
C LEU A 50 11.93 -7.13 23.54
N GLN A 51 11.34 -8.14 22.91
CA GLN A 51 11.51 -8.42 21.49
C GLN A 51 10.18 -8.72 20.83
N LEU A 52 9.91 -8.02 19.73
CA LEU A 52 8.83 -8.37 18.83
C LEU A 52 9.35 -9.37 17.80
N ARG A 53 8.78 -10.58 17.81
CA ARG A 53 9.02 -11.63 16.82
C ARG A 53 7.84 -11.64 15.84
N ALA A 54 8.13 -11.69 14.55
CA ALA A 54 7.12 -11.77 13.51
C ALA A 54 7.49 -12.81 12.45
N HIS A 55 6.48 -13.45 11.89
CA HIS A 55 6.56 -14.39 10.78
C HIS A 55 5.59 -13.95 9.69
N VAL A 56 6.12 -13.70 8.49
CA VAL A 56 5.30 -13.31 7.33
C VAL A 56 5.04 -14.56 6.49
N LYS A 57 3.77 -14.97 6.38
CA LYS A 57 3.38 -16.18 5.65
C LYS A 57 3.48 -15.99 4.13
N GLY A 58 3.62 -17.12 3.41
CA GLY A 58 3.58 -17.19 1.95
C GLY A 58 4.88 -16.73 1.27
N GLU A 59 5.97 -17.47 1.49
CA GLU A 59 7.27 -17.29 0.81
C GLU A 59 7.82 -15.86 0.88
N TYR A 60 7.92 -15.32 2.09
CA TYR A 60 8.46 -13.99 2.32
C TYR A 60 9.91 -14.03 2.80
N ALA A 61 10.75 -14.88 2.19
CA ALA A 61 12.15 -15.06 2.57
C ALA A 61 13.04 -13.89 2.11
N ASN A 62 13.96 -13.43 2.96
CA ASN A 62 14.93 -12.38 2.62
C ASN A 62 14.28 -11.08 2.08
N LYS A 63 13.06 -10.77 2.50
CA LYS A 63 12.29 -9.60 2.03
C LYS A 63 12.22 -8.52 3.12
N PRO A 64 12.07 -7.23 2.74
CA PRO A 64 12.07 -6.14 3.71
C PRO A 64 10.81 -6.14 4.61
N THR A 65 11.02 -5.86 5.89
CA THR A 65 9.97 -5.58 6.87
C THR A 65 10.34 -4.32 7.65
N HIS A 66 9.34 -3.57 8.07
CA HIS A 66 9.51 -2.29 8.74
C HIS A 66 8.83 -2.36 10.11
N LEU A 67 9.54 -2.01 11.17
CA LEU A 67 8.95 -1.80 12.48
C LEU A 67 8.40 -0.38 12.56
N LEU A 68 7.12 -0.27 12.89
CA LEU A 68 6.45 0.98 13.12
C LEU A 68 6.17 1.16 14.61
N ARG A 69 6.33 2.38 15.12
CA ARG A 69 6.03 2.77 16.49
C ARG A 69 5.17 4.03 16.52
N LYS A 70 4.25 4.12 17.47
CA LYS A 70 3.64 5.39 17.91
C LYS A 70 3.61 5.47 19.42
N THR A 71 3.60 6.69 19.95
CA THR A 71 3.69 6.98 21.39
C THR A 71 2.34 7.30 22.04
N CYS A 72 1.27 7.47 21.25
CA CYS A 72 -0.08 7.71 21.75
C CYS A 72 -1.13 6.97 20.92
N LYS A 73 -2.36 6.85 21.45
CA LYS A 73 -3.46 6.10 20.77
C LYS A 73 -3.83 6.70 19.41
N ARG A 74 -3.89 8.03 19.31
CA ARG A 74 -4.30 8.77 18.09
C ARG A 74 -3.13 9.21 17.20
N CYS A 75 -1.90 9.02 17.67
CA CYS A 75 -0.70 9.41 16.93
C CYS A 75 -0.53 8.55 15.68
N GLU A 76 0.19 9.10 14.71
CA GLU A 76 0.60 8.35 13.53
C GLU A 76 1.71 7.35 13.85
N PHE A 77 1.69 6.23 13.14
CA PHE A 77 2.77 5.25 13.18
C PHE A 77 3.96 5.75 12.37
N ARG A 78 5.11 5.85 13.01
CA ARG A 78 6.39 6.19 12.36
C ARG A 78 7.28 4.97 12.26
N GLN A 79 8.02 4.85 11.16
CA GLN A 79 9.02 3.81 11.02
C GLN A 79 10.18 4.08 11.97
N VAL A 80 10.54 3.07 12.75
CA VAL A 80 11.65 3.16 13.71
C VAL A 80 12.77 2.15 13.44
N ALA A 81 12.48 1.08 12.69
CA ALA A 81 13.50 0.16 12.22
C ALA A 81 13.09 -0.50 10.90
N LYS A 82 14.08 -1.00 10.17
CA LYS A 82 13.91 -1.78 8.94
C LYS A 82 14.83 -2.98 9.02
N LYS A 83 14.31 -4.17 8.72
CA LYS A 83 15.08 -5.42 8.65
C LYS A 83 14.61 -6.26 7.46
N ARG A 84 15.35 -7.31 7.14
CA ARG A 84 14.89 -8.35 6.23
C ARG A 84 14.46 -9.56 7.06
N THR A 85 13.46 -10.28 6.56
CA THR A 85 13.16 -11.62 7.05
C THR A 85 14.31 -12.58 6.75
N ASP A 86 14.42 -13.65 7.51
CA ASP A 86 15.33 -14.76 7.21
C ASP A 86 14.79 -15.65 6.08
N ALA A 87 15.49 -16.77 5.83
CA ALA A 87 15.13 -17.76 4.81
C ALA A 87 13.72 -18.36 4.99
N THR A 88 13.17 -18.29 6.20
CA THR A 88 11.86 -18.84 6.56
C THR A 88 10.78 -17.77 6.72
N GLY A 89 11.07 -16.50 6.42
CA GLY A 89 10.09 -15.42 6.57
C GLY A 89 9.97 -14.85 8.00
N HIS A 90 10.88 -15.22 8.92
CA HIS A 90 10.87 -14.70 10.29
C HIS A 90 11.72 -13.43 10.42
N VAL A 91 11.34 -12.55 11.33
CA VAL A 91 12.10 -11.34 11.68
C VAL A 91 11.95 -11.02 13.17
N ARG A 92 13.01 -10.46 13.76
CA ARG A 92 13.06 -10.11 15.18
C ARG A 92 13.46 -8.65 15.38
N TYR A 93 12.69 -7.91 16.15
CA TYR A 93 12.93 -6.51 16.49
C TYR A 93 13.09 -6.35 17.99
N ARG A 94 14.16 -5.66 18.42
CA ARG A 94 14.24 -5.19 19.81
C ARG A 94 13.24 -4.03 19.96
N VAL A 95 12.40 -4.10 20.98
CA VAL A 95 11.44 -3.04 21.32
C VAL A 95 11.69 -2.61 22.76
N GLY A 96 11.36 -1.37 23.06
CA GLY A 96 11.47 -0.83 24.42
C GLY A 96 10.10 -0.61 25.02
N ALA A 97 10.06 -0.26 26.30
CA ALA A 97 8.89 0.29 26.97
C ALA A 97 9.20 1.72 27.41
N PRO A 98 8.23 2.65 27.38
CA PRO A 98 8.43 3.98 27.92
C PRO A 98 8.48 3.97 29.45
N ASN A 99 9.10 5.00 30.04
CA ASN A 99 9.05 5.22 31.49
C ASN A 99 7.61 5.51 31.97
N THR A 100 6.81 6.21 31.16
CA THR A 100 5.40 6.51 31.45
C THR A 100 4.53 6.27 30.23
N GLY A 101 3.29 5.84 30.45
CA GLY A 101 2.33 5.58 29.38
C GLY A 101 2.61 4.30 28.58
N ARG A 102 2.33 4.33 27.27
CA ARG A 102 2.41 3.15 26.39
C ARG A 102 3.04 3.51 25.06
N TRP A 103 3.93 2.65 24.58
CA TRP A 103 4.34 2.65 23.17
C TRP A 103 3.60 1.56 22.42
N TYR A 104 3.19 1.86 21.19
CA TYR A 104 2.46 0.93 20.33
C TYR A 104 3.33 0.56 19.14
N TYR A 105 3.37 -0.72 18.81
CA TYR A 105 4.22 -1.30 17.78
C TYR A 105 3.39 -2.12 16.79
N LYS A 106 3.79 -2.10 15.52
CA LYS A 106 3.33 -3.06 14.51
C LYS A 106 4.41 -3.28 13.46
N VAL A 107 4.37 -4.43 12.79
CA VAL A 107 5.25 -4.75 11.67
C VAL A 107 4.51 -4.47 10.37
N ARG A 108 5.19 -3.86 9.40
CA ARG A 108 4.70 -3.63 8.04
C ARG A 108 5.57 -4.37 7.04
N THR A 109 4.94 -5.06 6.10
CA THR A 109 5.58 -5.51 4.86
C THR A 109 5.21 -4.55 3.73
N PRO A 110 6.17 -4.05 2.94
CA PRO A 110 5.87 -3.23 1.77
C PRO A 110 4.97 -3.96 0.76
N GLY A 111 4.16 -3.20 0.04
CA GLY A 111 3.40 -3.72 -1.09
C GLY A 111 4.31 -4.16 -2.23
N THR A 112 3.78 -5.06 -3.07
CA THR A 112 4.38 -5.54 -4.31
C THR A 112 3.34 -5.46 -5.43
N LYS A 113 3.68 -5.89 -6.64
CA LYS A 113 2.71 -5.99 -7.74
C LYS A 113 1.51 -6.88 -7.37
N ARG A 114 1.75 -7.99 -6.66
CA ARG A 114 0.72 -9.00 -6.29
C ARG A 114 0.03 -8.73 -4.95
N PHE A 115 0.71 -8.06 -4.02
CA PHE A 115 0.24 -7.88 -2.64
C PHE A 115 0.19 -6.41 -2.26
N ARG A 116 -0.86 -6.00 -1.54
CA ARG A 116 -0.86 -4.67 -0.90
C ARG A 116 0.06 -4.66 0.32
N ALA A 117 0.41 -3.47 0.79
CA ALA A 117 1.13 -3.34 2.06
C ALA A 117 0.32 -4.04 3.16
N SER A 118 0.99 -4.83 3.98
CA SER A 118 0.34 -5.67 5.00
C SER A 118 0.91 -5.36 6.37
N PHE A 119 0.10 -5.55 7.40
CA PHE A 119 0.42 -5.14 8.76
C PHE A 119 0.11 -6.25 9.74
N SER A 120 0.95 -6.42 10.76
CA SER A 120 0.63 -7.23 11.93
C SER A 120 -0.45 -6.56 12.78
N PRO A 121 -1.03 -7.28 13.77
CA PRO A 121 -1.74 -6.64 14.87
C PRO A 121 -0.89 -5.57 15.56
N THR A 122 -1.56 -4.67 16.29
CA THR A 122 -0.89 -3.66 17.10
C THR A 122 -0.63 -4.21 18.49
N PHE A 123 0.62 -4.14 18.93
CA PHE A 123 1.05 -4.49 20.28
C PHE A 123 1.34 -3.21 21.05
N TYR A 124 1.28 -3.27 22.38
CA TYR A 124 1.75 -2.18 23.22
C TYR A 124 2.70 -2.68 24.29
N THR A 125 3.59 -1.80 24.70
CA THR A 125 4.56 -2.03 25.78
C THR A 125 4.42 -0.92 26.80
N TYR A 126 4.57 -1.28 28.07
CA TYR A 126 4.57 -0.37 29.21
C TYR A 126 5.55 -0.90 30.24
N ARG A 127 5.99 -0.02 31.14
CA ARG A 127 6.76 -0.41 32.31
C ARG A 127 5.77 -0.76 33.41
N LEU A 128 5.93 -1.93 34.01
CA LEU A 128 5.20 -2.34 35.22
C LEU A 128 5.70 -1.54 36.42
#